data_AF-A0A2N2CJ28-F1
#
_entry.id   AF-A0A2N2CJ28-F1
#
_cell.length_a   1.000
_cell.length_b   1.000
_cell.length_c   1.000
_cell.angle_alpha   90.00
_cell.angle_beta   90.00
_cell.angle_gamma   90.00
#
_symmetry.space_group_name_H-M   'P 1'
#
loop_
_entity.id
_entity.type
_entity.pdbx_description
1 polymer ?
#
loop_
_entity_poly.entity_id
_entity_poly.type
_entity_poly.pdbx_seq_one_letter_code
_entity_poly.pdbx_strand_id
1 'polypeptide(L)' 'VVKDPHIAGAREMFVYVDHPVAGKMKITGSHIKLSETKTAINTPAPFLGQYNEDVYCGLLGYTKEEYEKLIENNVI' A
#
# COMPACT_ATOMS: atom_id res chain seq x y z
N VAL A 1 -26.16 -4.55 -1.78
CA VAL A 1 -24.94 -3.74 -2.02
C VAL A 1 -23.75 -4.61 -2.42
N VAL A 2 -23.18 -5.44 -1.54
CA VAL A 2 -21.96 -6.22 -1.84
C VAL A 2 -22.09 -7.31 -2.93
N LYS A 3 -23.32 -7.69 -3.28
CA LYS A 3 -23.67 -8.63 -4.37
C LYS A 3 -24.37 -7.97 -5.55
N ASP A 4 -24.55 -6.65 -5.49
CA ASP A 4 -25.24 -5.92 -6.55
C ASP A 4 -24.38 -5.98 -7.85
N PRO A 5 -24.95 -6.38 -9.00
CA PRO A 5 -24.16 -6.54 -10.23
C PRO A 5 -23.50 -5.25 -10.71
N HIS A 6 -24.15 -4.10 -10.50
CA HIS A 6 -23.62 -2.81 -10.87
C HIS A 6 -22.46 -2.42 -9.94
N ILE A 7 -22.63 -2.60 -8.63
CA ILE A 7 -21.62 -2.19 -7.64
C ILE A 7 -20.43 -3.16 -7.62
N ALA A 8 -20.67 -4.46 -7.44
CA ALA A 8 -19.61 -5.43 -7.25
C ALA A 8 -18.93 -5.85 -8.56
N GLY A 9 -19.70 -5.95 -9.66
CA GLY A 9 -19.21 -6.34 -10.97
C GLY A 9 -18.80 -5.14 -11.80
N ALA A 10 -19.78 -4.41 -12.34
CA ALA A 10 -19.54 -3.37 -13.35
C ALA A 10 -18.64 -2.23 -12.86
N ARG A 11 -18.73 -1.89 -11.57
CA ARG A 11 -17.93 -0.84 -10.95
C ARG A 11 -16.70 -1.34 -10.22
N GLU A 12 -16.43 -2.65 -10.20
CA GLU A 12 -15.23 -3.21 -9.55
C GLU A 12 -14.99 -2.63 -8.14
N MET A 13 -16.06 -2.47 -7.34
CA MET A 13 -15.98 -1.81 -6.04
C MET A 13 -15.36 -2.69 -4.96
N PHE A 14 -15.16 -3.98 -5.26
CA PHE A 14 -14.45 -4.90 -4.41
C PHE A 14 -13.40 -5.65 -5.21
N VAL A 15 -12.15 -5.56 -4.78
CA VAL A 15 -10.99 -6.15 -5.46
C VAL A 15 -10.28 -7.12 -4.54
N TYR A 16 -9.57 -8.08 -5.14
CA TYR A 16 -8.73 -9.00 -4.39
C TYR A 16 -7.30 -8.47 -4.35
N VAL A 17 -6.68 -8.57 -3.18
CA VAL A 17 -5.27 -8.25 -2.96
C VAL A 17 -4.64 -9.42 -2.21
N ASP A 18 -3.44 -9.80 -2.61
CA ASP A 18 -2.63 -10.79 -1.91
C ASP A 18 -1.70 -10.07 -0.93
N HIS A 19 -1.98 -10.19 0.36
CA HIS A 19 -1.17 -9.61 1.41
C HIS A 19 -0.20 -10.68 1.95
N PRO A 20 1.11 -10.39 2.17
CA PRO A 20 2.08 -11.42 2.51
C PRO A 20 1.77 -12.17 3.82
N VAL A 21 1.21 -11.48 4.83
CA VAL A 21 0.76 -12.11 6.10
C VAL A 21 -0.71 -12.52 6.10
N ALA A 22 -1.64 -11.63 5.74
CA ALA A 22 -3.08 -11.91 5.78
C ALA A 22 -3.59 -12.82 4.64
N GLY A 23 -2.75 -13.13 3.66
CA GLY A 23 -3.12 -13.91 2.48
C GLY A 23 -4.05 -13.16 1.54
N LYS A 24 -4.80 -13.90 0.72
CA LYS A 24 -5.74 -13.34 -0.24
C LYS A 24 -6.95 -12.73 0.45
N MET A 25 -7.15 -11.44 0.29
CA MET A 25 -8.24 -10.70 0.91
C MET A 25 -9.05 -9.90 -0.10
N LYS A 26 -10.35 -9.71 0.20
CA LYS A 26 -11.26 -8.89 -0.60
C LYS A 26 -11.46 -7.55 0.09
N ILE A 27 -11.04 -6.47 -0.56
CA ILE A 27 -11.11 -5.11 -0.03
C ILE A 27 -11.93 -4.19 -0.93
N THR A 28 -12.29 -3.02 -0.42
CA THR A 28 -12.95 -1.97 -1.21
C THR A 28 -11.96 -1.35 -2.20
N GLY A 29 -12.32 -1.36 -3.49
CA GLY A 29 -11.58 -0.65 -4.53
C GLY A 29 -11.87 0.85 -4.54
N SER A 30 -11.25 1.58 -5.47
CA SER A 30 -11.52 3.01 -5.67
C SER A 30 -12.98 3.24 -6.11
N HIS A 31 -13.63 4.22 -5.48
CA HIS A 31 -14.98 4.68 -5.82
C HIS A 31 -15.02 5.52 -7.10
N ILE A 32 -13.89 6.14 -7.45
CA ILE A 32 -13.70 7.01 -8.61
C ILE A 32 -13.06 6.21 -9.74
N LYS A 33 -13.65 6.28 -10.94
CA LYS A 33 -13.17 5.57 -12.14
C LYS A 33 -12.73 6.61 -13.16
N LEU A 34 -11.41 6.73 -13.33
CA LEU A 34 -10.80 7.59 -14.33
C LEU A 34 -10.58 6.77 -15.60
N SER A 35 -11.01 7.29 -16.74
CA SER A 35 -10.93 6.59 -18.04
C SER A 35 -9.49 6.51 -18.57
N GLU A 36 -8.70 7.57 -18.38
CA GLU A 36 -7.33 7.64 -18.89
C GLU A 36 -6.30 7.10 -17.88
N THR A 37 -6.53 7.33 -16.58
CA THR A 37 -5.62 6.95 -15.49
C THR A 37 -6.32 6.04 -14.50
N LYS A 38 -6.66 4.82 -14.95
CA LYS A 38 -7.40 3.86 -14.14
C LYS A 38 -6.74 3.68 -12.76
N THR A 39 -7.49 3.99 -11.71
CA THR A 39 -7.05 3.79 -10.34
C THR A 39 -6.90 2.30 -10.05
N ALA A 40 -5.77 1.90 -9.49
CA ALA A 40 -5.49 0.51 -9.11
C ALA A 40 -4.80 0.44 -7.75
N ILE A 41 -5.02 -0.67 -7.04
CA ILE A 41 -4.28 -1.01 -5.83
C ILE A 41 -3.09 -1.85 -6.28
N ASN A 42 -1.91 -1.23 -6.30
CA ASN A 42 -0.71 -1.83 -6.91
C ASN A 42 0.11 -2.64 -5.90
N THR A 43 -0.03 -2.36 -4.62
CA THR A 43 0.70 -3.03 -3.54
C THR A 43 -0.24 -3.29 -2.36
N PRO A 44 0.01 -4.35 -1.58
CA PRO A 44 -0.65 -4.56 -0.30
C PRO A 44 -0.24 -3.47 0.71
N ALA A 45 -0.94 -3.44 1.85
CA ALA A 45 -0.54 -2.57 2.96
C ALA A 45 0.89 -2.91 3.40
N PRO A 46 1.74 -1.90 3.66
CA PRO A 46 3.12 -2.14 4.08
C PRO A 46 3.19 -2.64 5.53
N PHE A 47 4.28 -3.31 5.86
CA PHE A 47 4.63 -3.58 7.25
C PHE A 47 5.09 -2.31 7.98
N LEU A 48 5.05 -2.38 9.30
CA LEU A 48 5.65 -1.36 10.14
C LEU A 48 7.14 -1.23 9.79
N GLY A 49 7.55 -0.02 9.38
CA GLY A 49 8.94 0.28 9.02
C GLY A 49 9.42 -0.26 7.66
N GLN A 50 8.55 -0.88 6.84
CA GLN A 50 8.98 -1.57 5.60
C GLN A 50 9.80 -0.69 4.64
N TYR A 51 9.49 0.60 4.58
CA TYR A 51 10.13 1.56 3.66
C TYR A 51 10.96 2.61 4.39
N ASN A 52 11.32 2.40 5.66
CA ASN A 52 12.11 3.39 6.41
C ASN A 52 13.43 3.70 5.70
N GLU A 53 14.23 2.68 5.38
CA GLU A 53 15.53 2.86 4.71
C GLU A 53 15.38 3.58 3.34
N ASP A 54 14.40 3.17 2.52
CA ASP A 54 14.12 3.81 1.22
C ASP A 54 13.79 5.30 1.36
N VAL A 55 13.03 5.68 2.40
CA VAL A 55 12.67 7.07 2.65
C VAL A 55 13.85 7.85 3.24
N TYR A 56 14.48 7.36 4.31
CA TYR A 56 15.57 8.07 4.98
C TYR A 56 16.80 8.20 4.08
N CYS A 57 17.26 7.11 3.48
CA CYS A 57 18.46 7.14 2.65
C CYS A 57 18.16 7.56 1.21
N GLY A 58 17.05 7.07 0.63
CA GLY A 58 16.74 7.31 -0.78
C GLY A 58 16.08 8.66 -1.06
N LEU A 59 15.12 9.09 -0.23
CA LEU A 59 14.40 10.35 -0.44
C LEU A 59 14.99 11.52 0.34
N LEU A 60 15.40 11.29 1.59
CA LEU A 60 15.90 12.35 2.48
C LEU A 60 17.43 12.50 2.45
N GLY A 61 18.14 11.54 1.84
CA GLY A 61 19.58 11.61 1.62
C GLY A 61 20.44 11.35 2.86
N TYR A 62 19.89 10.68 3.88
CA TYR A 62 20.65 10.27 5.06
C TYR A 62 21.70 9.25 4.65
N THR A 63 22.90 9.36 5.22
CA THR A 63 23.87 8.28 5.06
C THR A 63 23.42 7.03 5.81
N LYS A 64 24.00 5.88 5.46
CA LYS A 64 23.67 4.63 6.14
C LYS A 64 24.03 4.68 7.62
N GLU A 65 25.13 5.35 7.95
CA GLU A 65 25.60 5.54 9.32
C GLU A 65 24.64 6.43 10.14
N GLU A 66 24.03 7.44 9.51
CA GLU A 66 23.03 8.29 10.16
C GLU A 66 21.73 7.52 10.42
N TYR A 67 21.29 6.72 9.44
CA TYR A 67 20.12 5.86 9.58
C TYR A 67 20.30 4.81 10.69
N GLU A 68 21.46 4.15 10.74
CA GLU A 68 21.78 3.18 11.80
C GLU A 68 21.74 3.81 13.20
N LYS A 69 22.23 5.04 13.36
CA LYS A 69 22.11 5.78 14.64
C LYS A 69 20.66 6.04 15.05
N LEU A 70 19.74 6.25 14.10
CA LEU A 70 18.33 6.45 14.44
C LEU A 70 17.70 5.18 15.01
N ILE A 71 18.07 4.02 14.45
CA ILE A 71 17.66 2.70 14.94
C ILE A 71 18.25 2.47 16.34
N GLU A 72 19.54 2.69 16.54
CA GLU A 72 20.21 2.50 17.83
C GLU A 72 19.60 3.36 18.94
N ASN A 73 19.22 4.59 18.62
CA ASN A 73 18.59 5.52 19.54
C ASN A 73 17.07 5.27 19.74
N ASN A 74 16.50 4.22 19.12
CA ASN A 74 15.06 3.90 19.16
C ASN A 74 14.17 5.08 18.71
N VAL A 75 14.64 5.87 17.73
CA VAL A 75 13.84 6.95 17.11
C VAL A 75 12.91 6.38 16.04
N ILE A 76 13.34 5.31 15.37
CA ILE A 76 12.61 4.58 14.33
C ILE A 76 12.69 3.07 14.52
#